data_AF-A0A2A5G6M7-F1
#
_entry.id   AF-A0A2A5G6M7-F1
#
_cell.length_a   1.000
_cell.length_b   1.000
_cell.length_c   1.000
_cell.angle_alpha   90.00
_cell.angle_beta   90.00
_cell.angle_gamma   90.00
#
_symmetry.space_group_name_H-M   'P 1'
#
loop_
_entity.id
_entity.type
_entity.pdbx_description
1 polymer ?
#
loop_
_entity_poly.entity_id
_entity_poly.type
_entity_poly.pdbx_seq_one_letter_code
_entity_poly.pdbx_strand_id
1 'polypeptide(L)'
;MHYANPIDRLHLNTGNRYNMAIEVLFGWIASFLCTLILVPQIIKTLKTRHTDDISMYMLIISVAGNAFWVAHASITENMPLLVGASFISGMSILLIIFKFKFDTKS
;
A
#
# COMPACT_ATOMS: atom_id res chain seq x y z
N MET A 1 7.67 11.24 -43.32
CA MET A 1 7.50 11.53 -41.88
C MET A 1 6.58 12.72 -41.74
N HIS A 2 5.31 12.51 -41.37
CA HIS A 2 4.37 13.60 -41.13
C HIS A 2 4.64 14.16 -39.73
N TYR A 3 5.28 15.32 -39.64
CA TYR A 3 5.54 15.97 -38.36
C TYR A 3 4.22 16.50 -37.80
N ALA A 4 3.88 16.14 -36.56
CA ALA A 4 2.68 16.65 -35.90
C ALA A 4 2.75 18.18 -35.78
N ASN A 5 1.65 18.86 -36.08
CA ASN A 5 1.61 20.31 -36.02
C ASN A 5 1.78 20.80 -34.55
N PRO A 6 2.13 22.07 -34.30
CA PRO A 6 2.34 22.57 -32.94
C PRO A 6 1.11 22.47 -32.03
N ILE A 7 -0.11 22.58 -32.57
CA ILE A 7 -1.37 22.52 -31.83
C ILE A 7 -1.63 21.09 -31.34
N ASP A 8 -1.43 20.09 -32.20
CA ASP A 8 -1.55 18.67 -31.87
C ASP A 8 -0.57 18.29 -30.74
N ARG A 9 0.66 18.81 -30.80
CA ARG A 9 1.66 18.59 -29.74
C ARG A 9 1.29 19.23 -28.40
N LEU A 10 0.63 20.38 -28.42
CA LEU A 10 0.13 21.03 -27.21
C LEU A 10 -0.98 20.18 -26.56
N HIS A 11 -1.92 19.65 -27.35
CA HIS A 11 -2.98 18.79 -26.84
C HIS A 11 -2.45 17.45 -26.31
N LEU A 12 -1.51 16.81 -26.99
CA LEU A 12 -0.88 15.57 -26.50
C LEU A 12 -0.08 15.80 -25.21
N ASN A 13 0.68 16.89 -25.12
CA ASN A 13 1.46 17.20 -23.91
C ASN A 13 0.55 17.55 -22.72
N THR A 14 -0.51 18.33 -22.95
CA THR A 14 -1.47 18.64 -21.88
C THR A 14 -2.22 17.39 -21.43
N GLY A 15 -2.72 16.56 -22.35
CA GLY A 15 -3.35 15.27 -22.05
C GLY A 15 -2.47 14.34 -21.22
N ASN A 16 -1.21 14.14 -21.62
CA ASN A 16 -0.25 13.31 -20.87
C ASN A 16 -0.01 13.84 -19.46
N ARG A 17 0.07 15.17 -19.28
CA ARG A 17 0.25 15.78 -17.95
C ARG A 17 -0.94 15.52 -17.03
N TYR A 18 -2.16 15.59 -17.54
CA TYR A 18 -3.35 15.28 -16.75
C TYR A 18 -3.41 13.81 -16.35
N ASN A 19 -3.10 12.89 -17.27
CA ASN A 19 -3.08 11.47 -16.98
C ASN A 19 -2.08 11.12 -15.87
N MET A 20 -0.85 11.64 -15.95
CA MET A 20 0.16 11.46 -14.89
C MET A 20 -0.32 12.01 -13.54
N ALA A 21 -0.96 13.19 -13.51
CA ALA A 21 -1.45 13.77 -12.26
C ALA A 21 -2.58 12.94 -11.63
N ILE A 22 -3.50 12.43 -12.45
CA ILE A 22 -4.59 11.56 -11.99
C ILE A 22 -4.03 10.23 -11.48
N GLU A 23 -3.09 9.61 -12.20
CA GLU A 23 -2.43 8.37 -11.77
C GLU A 23 -1.77 8.52 -10.39
N VAL A 24 -1.03 9.61 -10.16
CA VAL A 24 -0.40 9.89 -8.87
C VAL A 24 -1.45 10.09 -7.77
N LEU A 25 -2.53 10.82 -8.04
CA LEU A 25 -3.59 11.06 -7.06
C LEU A 25 -4.28 9.76 -6.64
N PHE A 26 -4.69 8.93 -7.62
CA PHE A 26 -5.32 7.65 -7.34
C PHE A 26 -4.36 6.68 -6.63
N GLY A 27 -3.08 6.67 -6.99
CA GLY A 27 -2.06 5.89 -6.30
C GLY A 27 -1.94 6.24 -4.82
N TRP A 28 -1.92 7.54 -4.48
CA TRP A 28 -1.86 7.99 -3.09
C TRP A 28 -3.13 7.67 -2.31
N ILE A 29 -4.31 7.89 -2.90
CA ILE A 29 -5.60 7.57 -2.27
C ILE A 29 -5.69 6.06 -2.02
N ALA A 30 -5.38 5.23 -3.01
CA ALA A 30 -5.41 3.78 -2.86
C ALA A 30 -4.46 3.31 -1.75
N SER A 31 -3.21 3.80 -1.75
CA SER A 31 -2.20 3.43 -0.76
C SER A 31 -2.61 3.85 0.67
N PHE A 32 -3.21 5.03 0.81
CA PHE A 32 -3.75 5.52 2.07
C PHE A 32 -4.92 4.65 2.57
N LEU A 33 -5.91 4.37 1.72
CA LEU A 33 -7.06 3.56 2.09
C LEU A 33 -6.67 2.12 2.44
N CYS A 34 -5.76 1.51 1.66
CA CYS A 34 -5.24 0.17 1.97
C CYS A 34 -4.51 0.12 3.32
N THR A 35 -3.73 1.17 3.65
CA THR A 35 -3.07 1.27 4.95
C THR A 35 -4.09 1.40 6.09
N LEU A 36 -5.15 2.19 5.88
CA LEU A 36 -6.23 2.36 6.86
C LEU A 36 -6.99 1.07 7.17
N ILE A 37 -6.95 0.04 6.33
CA ILE A 37 -7.60 -1.25 6.64
C ILE A 37 -7.01 -1.87 7.91
N LEU A 38 -5.69 -1.75 8.12
CA LEU A 38 -5.00 -2.38 9.27
C LEU A 38 -5.08 -1.55 10.55
N VAL A 39 -5.35 -0.25 10.46
CA VAL A 39 -5.40 0.65 11.63
C VAL A 39 -6.51 0.26 12.62
N PRO A 40 -7.78 0.07 12.22
CA PRO A 40 -8.84 -0.41 13.10
C PRO A 40 -8.51 -1.75 13.75
N GLN A 41 -7.84 -2.65 13.02
CA GLN A 41 -7.46 -3.96 13.55
C GLN A 41 -6.40 -3.82 14.66
N ILE A 42 -5.39 -2.97 14.46
CA ILE A 42 -4.39 -2.64 15.49
C ILE A 42 -5.05 -2.05 16.73
N ILE A 43 -5.96 -1.08 16.55
CA ILE A 43 -6.68 -0.43 17.66
C ILE A 43 -7.54 -1.45 18.42
N LYS A 44 -8.27 -2.32 17.70
CA LYS A 44 -9.07 -3.39 18.31
C LYS A 44 -8.17 -4.30 19.14
N THR A 45 -7.07 -4.80 18.59
CA THR A 45 -6.13 -5.69 19.29
C THR A 45 -5.51 -5.04 20.53
N LEU A 46 -5.15 -3.75 20.47
CA LEU A 46 -4.63 -3.04 21.63
C LEU A 46 -5.67 -2.88 22.75
N LYS A 47 -6.94 -2.64 22.37
CA LYS A 47 -8.04 -2.45 23.31
C LYS A 47 -8.51 -3.76 23.94
N THR A 48 -8.67 -4.81 23.14
CA THR A 48 -9.24 -6.09 23.61
C THR A 48 -8.18 -7.05 24.12
N ARG A 49 -6.92 -6.92 23.68
CA ARG A 49 -5.85 -7.91 23.96
C ARG A 49 -6.22 -9.32 23.50
N HIS A 50 -7.08 -9.44 22.49
CA HIS A 50 -7.49 -10.71 21.87
C HIS A 50 -7.09 -10.72 20.39
N THR A 51 -6.50 -11.82 19.93
CA THR A 51 -5.96 -11.99 18.57
C THR A 51 -6.44 -13.27 17.87
N ASP A 52 -7.45 -13.93 18.43
CA ASP A 52 -7.95 -15.23 17.97
C ASP A 52 -8.58 -15.12 16.58
N ASP A 53 -9.25 -13.99 16.31
CA ASP A 53 -9.84 -13.65 15.01
C ASP A 53 -8.77 -13.38 13.91
N ILE A 54 -7.49 -13.24 14.27
CA ILE A 54 -6.44 -12.82 13.34
C ILE A 54 -5.65 -14.05 12.88
N SER A 55 -5.76 -14.37 11.58
CA SER A 55 -4.96 -15.43 10.97
C SER A 55 -3.48 -15.06 10.90
N MET A 56 -2.63 -15.88 11.54
CA MET A 56 -1.17 -15.73 11.46
C MET A 56 -0.68 -15.85 10.01
N TYR A 57 -1.24 -16.79 9.25
CA TYR A 57 -0.89 -17.00 7.84
C TYR A 57 -1.19 -15.77 6.98
N MET A 58 -2.32 -15.10 7.23
CA MET A 58 -2.67 -13.87 6.53
C MET A 58 -1.61 -12.79 6.74
N LEU A 59 -1.14 -12.61 7.98
CA LEU A 59 -0.12 -11.61 8.28
C LEU A 59 1.24 -11.94 7.64
N ILE A 60 1.65 -13.21 7.66
CA ILE A 60 2.90 -13.66 7.03
C ILE A 60 2.86 -13.43 5.51
N ILE A 61 1.76 -13.83 4.87
CA ILE A 61 1.56 -13.61 3.43
C ILE A 61 1.52 -12.12 3.11
N SER A 62 0.88 -11.31 3.97
CA SER A 62 0.85 -9.85 3.83
C SER A 62 2.27 -9.27 3.86
N VAL A 63 3.11 -9.65 4.82
CA VAL A 63 4.50 -9.17 4.89
C VAL A 63 5.30 -9.58 3.66
N ALA A 64 5.22 -10.86 3.25
CA ALA A 64 5.93 -11.35 2.07
C ALA A 64 5.48 -10.65 0.78
N GLY A 65 4.16 -10.54 0.57
CA GLY A 65 3.59 -9.87 -0.59
C GLY A 65 3.94 -8.39 -0.65
N ASN A 66 3.87 -7.68 0.48
CA ASN A 66 4.24 -6.27 0.53
C ASN A 66 5.76 -6.06 0.36
N ALA A 67 6.61 -7.00 0.76
CA ALA A 67 8.04 -6.94 0.45
C ALA A 67 8.29 -6.99 -1.07
N PHE A 68 7.57 -7.86 -1.80
CA PHE A 68 7.61 -7.87 -3.26
C PHE A 68 7.06 -6.58 -3.86
N TRP A 69 5.98 -6.01 -3.31
CA TRP A 69 5.46 -4.72 -3.76
C TRP A 69 6.43 -3.57 -3.55
N VAL A 70 7.15 -3.54 -2.43
CA VAL A 70 8.21 -2.55 -2.16
C VAL A 70 9.33 -2.66 -3.20
N ALA A 71 9.80 -3.88 -3.49
CA ALA A 71 10.81 -4.10 -4.52
C ALA A 71 10.32 -3.64 -5.91
N HIS A 72 9.11 -4.05 -6.29
CA HIS A 72 8.49 -3.64 -7.55
C HIS A 72 8.32 -2.11 -7.65
N ALA A 73 7.83 -1.47 -6.59
CA ALA A 73 7.62 -0.03 -6.54
C ALA A 73 8.93 0.75 -6.62
N SER A 74 10.02 0.22 -6.06
CA SER A 74 11.36 0.80 -6.18
C SER A 74 11.86 0.73 -7.62
N ILE A 75 11.62 -0.37 -8.33
CA ILE A 75 12.02 -0.55 -9.74
C ILE A 75 11.19 0.33 -10.68
N THR A 76 9.92 0.54 -10.37
CA THR A 76 8.96 1.31 -11.20
C THR A 76 8.83 2.77 -10.78
N GLU A 77 9.64 3.23 -9.82
CA GLU A 77 9.59 4.57 -9.24
C GLU A 77 8.18 4.99 -8.74
N ASN A 78 7.35 4.01 -8.35
CA ASN A 78 5.99 4.23 -7.88
C ASN A 78 5.97 4.58 -6.39
N MET A 79 6.17 5.86 -6.08
CA MET A 79 6.22 6.36 -4.70
C MET A 79 4.98 6.06 -3.85
N PRO A 80 3.73 6.23 -4.34
CA PRO A 80 2.56 5.89 -3.54
C PRO A 80 2.55 4.42 -3.09
N LEU A 81 2.79 3.50 -4.03
CA LEU A 81 2.81 2.07 -3.74
C LEU A 81 3.96 1.69 -2.80
N LEU A 82 5.13 2.30 -2.98
CA LEU A 82 6.29 2.10 -2.13
C LEU A 82 5.98 2.45 -0.67
N VAL A 83 5.41 3.63 -0.44
CA VAL A 83 5.06 4.11 0.90
C VAL A 83 3.94 3.25 1.49
N GLY A 84 2.87 3.00 0.74
CA GLY A 84 1.73 2.20 1.19
C GLY A 84 2.13 0.78 1.59
N ALA A 85 2.83 0.06 0.70
CA ALA A 85 3.26 -1.31 0.97
C ALA A 85 4.22 -1.40 2.17
N SER A 86 5.11 -0.41 2.34
CA SER A 86 6.00 -0.33 3.49
C SER A 86 5.23 -0.18 4.82
N PHE A 87 4.23 0.71 4.86
CA PHE A 87 3.38 0.88 6.04
C PHE A 87 2.55 -0.37 6.34
N ILE A 88 1.93 -0.98 5.32
CA ILE A 88 1.13 -2.20 5.47
C ILE A 88 1.99 -3.35 6.00
N SER A 89 3.20 -3.52 5.47
CA SER A 89 4.17 -4.51 5.97
C SER A 89 4.51 -4.25 7.45
N GLY A 90 4.84 -3.01 7.81
CA GLY A 90 5.15 -2.63 9.19
C GLY A 90 3.99 -2.88 10.16
N MET A 91 2.75 -2.52 9.77
CA MET A 91 1.54 -2.81 10.53
C MET A 91 1.27 -4.31 10.66
N SER A 92 1.51 -5.09 9.60
CA SER A 92 1.38 -6.55 9.62
C SER A 92 2.38 -7.19 10.58
N ILE A 93 3.63 -6.72 10.59
CA ILE A 93 4.66 -7.15 11.55
C ILE A 93 4.25 -6.79 12.99
N LEU A 94 3.73 -5.59 13.22
CA LEU A 94 3.22 -5.18 14.53
C LEU A 94 2.10 -6.12 15.03
N LEU A 95 1.15 -6.47 14.15
CA LEU A 95 0.08 -7.42 14.46
C LEU A 95 0.63 -8.83 14.74
N ILE A 96 1.69 -9.27 14.04
CA ILE A 96 2.37 -10.54 14.34
C ILE A 96 2.93 -10.52 15.76
N ILE A 97 3.60 -9.43 16.15
CA ILE A 97 4.14 -9.26 17.52
C ILE A 97 3.00 -9.31 18.55
N PHE A 98 1.87 -8.64 18.27
CA PHE A 98 0.71 -8.70 19.16
C PHE A 98 0.10 -10.09 19.25
N LYS A 99 0.04 -10.82 18.14
CA LYS A 99 -0.42 -12.20 18.13
C LYS A 99 0.46 -13.06 19.03
N PHE A 100 1.79 -13.02 18.86
CA PHE A 100 2.67 -13.76 19.78
C PHE A 100 2.53 -13.36 21.25
N LYS A 101 2.24 -12.09 21.55
CA LYS A 101 2.10 -11.60 22.92
C LYS A 101 0.77 -11.97 23.59
N PHE A 102 -0.33 -12.01 22.83
CA PHE A 102 -1.68 -12.19 23.36
C PHE A 102 -2.24 -13.59 23.16
N ASP A 103 -1.70 -14.37 22.21
CA ASP A 103 -2.10 -15.74 21.90
C ASP A 103 -1.44 -16.79 22.85
N THR A 104 -0.56 -16.36 23.77
CA THR A 104 0.12 -17.27 24.74
C THR A 104 -0.76 -17.69 25.92
N LYS A 105 -2.07 -17.86 25.70
CA LYS A 105 -2.97 -18.53 26.64
C LYS A 105 -4.06 -19.29 25.86
N SER A 106 -3.69 -20.42 25.26
CA SER A 106 -4.63 -21.50 25.00
C SER A 106 -4.12 -22.80 25.59
#